data_AF-X7F3N7-F1
#
_entry.id   AF-X7F3N7-F1
#
_cell.length_a   1.000
_cell.length_b   1.000
_cell.length_c   1.000
_cell.angle_alpha   90.00
_cell.angle_beta   90.00
_cell.angle_gamma   90.00
#
_symmetry.space_group_name_H-M   'P 1'
#
loop_
_entity.id
_entity.type
_entity.pdbx_description
1 polymer ?
#
loop_
_entity_poly.entity_id
_entity_poly.type
_entity_poly.pdbx_seq_one_letter_code
_entity_poly.pdbx_strand_id
1 'polypeptide(L)'
;MDMRDIATDNVLSRKAQAARRAIEARGMSVEKALRRALARTAEEAWNLALIAREARQAGLDQDGVADILEREDQMILLLDGPDGALGFACLDRQAVTALVEVQTLGFVTDLAPDDRPLTPTDAAMAAPLVEGALARLADYLGDDPLAAEAAGWRFGAMIDHPRIAINLMTAALYRTFEAALDMGGGRRMGQVALVLPDRAAARPDP
;
A
#
# COMPACT_ATOMS: atom_id res chain seq x y z
N MET A 1 18.12 -34.40 -4.41
CA MET A 1 17.64 -33.16 -3.77
C MET A 1 18.06 -33.25 -2.31
N ASP A 2 19.12 -32.53 -1.96
CA ASP A 2 19.88 -32.73 -0.71
C ASP A 2 19.14 -32.13 0.50
N MET A 3 18.99 -32.92 1.56
CA MET A 3 18.31 -32.56 2.81
C MET A 3 18.99 -31.37 3.54
N ARG A 4 20.25 -31.06 3.16
CA ARG A 4 21.05 -29.97 3.72
C ARG A 4 20.67 -28.58 3.19
N ASP A 5 20.14 -28.48 1.98
CA ASP A 5 19.70 -27.19 1.39
C ASP A 5 18.39 -26.71 2.04
N ILE A 6 17.46 -27.63 2.31
CA ILE A 6 16.18 -27.30 2.96
C ILE A 6 16.39 -26.82 4.42
N ALA A 7 17.38 -27.41 5.11
CA ALA A 7 17.70 -27.04 6.48
C ALA A 7 18.37 -25.67 6.58
N THR A 8 19.18 -25.29 5.59
CA THR A 8 19.86 -23.99 5.56
C THR A 8 18.90 -22.85 5.19
N ASP A 9 18.00 -23.06 4.22
CA ASP A 9 16.91 -22.12 3.89
C ASP A 9 16.00 -21.84 5.08
N ASN A 10 15.64 -22.88 5.84
CA ASN A 10 14.75 -22.77 6.99
C ASN A 10 15.43 -22.08 8.20
N VAL A 11 16.77 -22.13 8.29
CA VAL A 11 17.54 -21.39 9.31
C VAL A 11 17.71 -19.92 8.91
N LEU A 12 17.89 -19.64 7.62
CA LEU A 12 18.03 -18.28 7.11
C LEU A 12 16.72 -17.49 7.25
N SER A 13 15.59 -18.10 6.88
CA SER A 13 14.24 -17.53 7.04
C SER A 13 13.91 -17.25 8.51
N ARG A 14 14.21 -18.19 9.42
CA ARG A 14 14.01 -17.99 10.88
C ARG A 14 14.89 -16.88 11.47
N LYS A 15 16.14 -16.76 11.03
CA LYS A 15 17.03 -15.66 11.48
C LYS A 15 16.54 -14.30 10.99
N ALA A 16 16.06 -14.21 9.75
CA ALA A 16 15.46 -12.99 9.21
C ALA A 16 14.19 -12.58 9.97
N GLN A 17 13.32 -13.56 10.29
CA GLN A 17 12.11 -13.31 11.08
C GLN A 17 12.41 -12.90 12.53
N ALA A 18 13.44 -13.49 13.16
CA ALA A 18 13.88 -13.11 14.50
C ALA A 18 14.52 -11.71 14.53
N ALA A 19 15.28 -11.34 13.50
CA ALA A 19 15.83 -9.99 13.35
C ALA A 19 14.72 -8.94 13.16
N ARG A 20 13.70 -9.24 12.34
CA ARG A 20 12.50 -8.39 12.18
C ARG A 20 11.75 -8.20 13.49
N ARG A 21 11.50 -9.28 14.25
CA ARG A 21 10.90 -9.20 15.59
C ARG A 21 11.75 -8.39 16.59
N ALA A 22 13.07 -8.43 16.47
CA ALA A 22 13.97 -7.66 17.33
C ALA A 22 14.02 -6.17 16.98
N ILE A 23 13.82 -5.81 15.70
CA ILE A 23 13.66 -4.43 15.23
C ILE A 23 12.29 -3.88 15.65
N GLU A 24 11.22 -4.67 15.47
CA GLU A 24 9.87 -4.36 16.00
C GLU A 24 9.87 -4.09 17.51
N ALA A 25 10.72 -4.80 18.27
CA ALA A 25 10.83 -4.65 19.72
C ALA A 25 11.54 -3.34 20.16
N ARG A 26 12.12 -2.55 19.25
CA ARG A 26 12.84 -1.30 19.54
C ARG A 26 12.22 -0.05 18.89
N GLY A 27 11.21 -0.20 18.02
CA GLY A 27 10.59 0.88 17.25
C GLY A 27 9.06 0.80 17.15
N MET A 28 8.47 1.58 16.24
CA MET A 28 7.05 1.47 15.87
C MET A 28 6.87 0.29 14.92
N SER A 29 5.91 -0.61 15.17
CA SER A 29 5.61 -1.68 14.20
C SER A 29 5.16 -1.09 12.87
N VAL A 30 5.40 -1.80 11.77
CA VAL A 30 5.04 -1.36 10.42
C VAL A 30 3.54 -1.06 10.30
N GLU A 31 2.69 -1.89 10.89
CA GLU A 31 1.24 -1.72 10.88
C GLU A 31 0.80 -0.51 11.70
N LYS A 32 1.53 -0.18 12.78
CA LYS A 32 1.27 1.05 13.55
C LYS A 32 1.72 2.28 12.77
N ALA A 33 2.86 2.20 12.07
CA ALA A 33 3.36 3.26 11.20
C ALA A 33 2.41 3.51 10.02
N LEU A 34 1.94 2.45 9.34
CA LEU A 34 0.98 2.54 8.23
C LEU A 34 -0.31 3.24 8.67
N ARG A 35 -0.89 2.82 9.79
CA ARG A 35 -2.12 3.46 10.31
C ARG A 35 -1.92 4.93 10.59
N ARG A 36 -0.79 5.28 11.21
CA ARG A 36 -0.44 6.66 11.52
C ARG A 36 -0.20 7.48 10.24
N ALA A 37 0.44 6.90 9.24
CA ALA A 37 0.75 7.57 7.98
C ALA A 37 -0.52 7.90 7.19
N LEU A 38 -1.44 6.94 7.07
CA LEU A 38 -2.75 7.15 6.42
C LEU A 38 -3.56 8.23 7.15
N ALA A 39 -3.72 8.10 8.47
CA ALA A 39 -4.49 9.06 9.27
C ALA A 39 -3.90 10.47 9.19
N ARG A 40 -2.58 10.60 9.34
CA ARG A 40 -1.92 11.91 9.32
C ARG A 40 -1.98 12.57 7.94
N THR A 41 -1.86 11.78 6.88
CA THR A 41 -1.96 12.31 5.51
C THR A 41 -3.35 12.89 5.25
N ALA A 42 -4.40 12.16 5.62
CA ALA A 42 -5.78 12.62 5.45
C ALA A 42 -6.11 13.85 6.33
N GLU A 43 -5.64 13.86 7.57
CA GLU A 43 -5.79 14.98 8.49
C GLU A 43 -5.12 16.25 7.96
N GLU A 44 -3.85 16.16 7.53
CA GLU A 44 -3.10 17.33 7.06
C GLU A 44 -3.56 17.84 5.69
N ALA A 45 -3.97 16.96 4.79
CA ALA A 45 -4.40 17.35 3.45
C ALA A 45 -5.80 17.96 3.45
N TRP A 46 -6.74 17.40 4.24
CA TRP A 46 -8.16 17.72 4.10
C TRP A 46 -8.91 17.88 5.43
N ASN A 47 -8.21 17.87 6.57
CA ASN A 47 -8.83 17.80 7.89
C ASN A 47 -9.82 16.61 8.02
N LEU A 48 -9.53 15.53 7.29
CA LEU A 48 -10.38 14.34 7.25
C LEU A 48 -10.06 13.46 8.46
N ALA A 49 -11.08 13.16 9.27
CA ALA A 49 -11.00 12.11 10.28
C ALA A 49 -10.95 10.74 9.58
N LEU A 50 -9.75 10.17 9.46
CA LEU A 50 -9.51 8.84 8.92
C LEU A 50 -8.88 7.94 9.99
N ILE A 51 -9.50 6.80 10.26
CA ILE A 51 -8.96 5.75 11.14
C ILE A 51 -8.68 4.51 10.31
N ALA A 52 -7.39 4.17 10.18
CA ALA A 52 -6.98 2.93 9.56
C ALA A 52 -7.05 1.78 10.59
N ARG A 53 -7.74 0.70 10.22
CA ARG A 53 -7.97 -0.51 11.02
C ARG A 53 -7.34 -1.70 10.31
N GLU A 54 -7.10 -2.76 11.08
CA GLU A 54 -6.65 -4.06 10.53
C GLU A 54 -5.45 -3.95 9.59
N ALA A 55 -4.56 -3.00 9.89
CA ALA A 55 -3.36 -2.80 9.11
C ALA A 55 -2.49 -4.05 9.14
N ARG A 56 -2.07 -4.50 7.97
CA ARG A 56 -1.26 -5.71 7.78
C ARG A 56 -0.14 -5.44 6.80
N GLN A 57 1.01 -6.03 7.07
CA GLN A 57 2.11 -6.10 6.12
C GLN A 57 2.40 -7.56 5.79
N ALA A 58 2.61 -7.86 4.50
CA ALA A 58 3.01 -9.18 4.05
C ALA A 58 4.05 -9.10 2.91
N GLY A 59 4.77 -10.20 2.70
CA GLY A 59 5.50 -10.45 1.46
C GLY A 59 4.71 -11.47 0.64
N LEU A 60 4.40 -11.14 -0.61
CA LEU A 60 3.64 -11.99 -1.54
C LEU A 60 4.45 -12.22 -2.82
N ASP A 61 4.21 -13.34 -3.48
CA ASP A 61 4.63 -13.56 -4.86
C ASP A 61 3.65 -12.89 -5.84
N GLN A 62 3.88 -13.10 -7.13
CA GLN A 62 3.05 -12.50 -8.18
C GLN A 62 1.61 -13.00 -8.15
N ASP A 63 1.37 -14.26 -7.81
CA ASP A 63 0.02 -14.82 -7.73
C ASP A 63 -0.76 -14.20 -6.56
N GLY A 64 -0.14 -14.07 -5.38
CA GLY A 64 -0.75 -13.39 -4.24
C GLY A 64 -1.01 -11.89 -4.49
N VAL A 65 -0.19 -11.23 -5.32
CA VAL A 65 -0.45 -9.84 -5.75
C VAL A 65 -1.59 -9.78 -6.77
N ALA A 66 -1.66 -10.73 -7.70
CA ALA A 66 -2.76 -10.81 -8.67
C ALA A 66 -4.12 -10.90 -7.95
N ASP A 67 -4.22 -11.72 -6.89
CA ASP A 67 -5.42 -11.80 -6.04
C ASP A 67 -5.82 -10.45 -5.43
N ILE A 68 -4.85 -9.57 -5.12
CA ILE A 68 -5.14 -8.21 -4.64
C ILE A 68 -5.64 -7.33 -5.78
N LEU A 69 -4.96 -7.35 -6.93
CA LEU A 69 -5.28 -6.52 -8.09
C LEU A 69 -6.62 -6.89 -8.75
N GLU A 70 -7.06 -8.14 -8.62
CA GLU A 70 -8.29 -8.65 -9.24
C GLU A 70 -9.55 -8.50 -8.37
N ARG A 71 -9.43 -7.97 -7.15
CA ARG A 71 -10.61 -7.66 -6.32
C ARG A 71 -11.56 -6.72 -7.05
N GLU A 72 -12.86 -6.95 -6.87
CA GLU A 72 -13.92 -6.19 -7.51
C GLU A 72 -14.01 -4.75 -6.96
N ASP A 73 -14.60 -3.85 -7.75
CA ASP A 73 -14.94 -2.48 -7.36
C ASP A 73 -13.79 -1.63 -6.78
N GLN A 74 -12.55 -1.91 -7.19
CA GLN A 74 -11.37 -1.12 -6.85
C GLN A 74 -10.80 -0.37 -8.04
N MET A 75 -10.23 0.79 -7.74
CA MET A 75 -9.37 1.54 -8.62
C MET A 75 -7.92 1.14 -8.37
N ILE A 76 -7.18 0.92 -9.46
CA ILE A 76 -5.75 0.60 -9.42
C ILE A 76 -4.97 1.82 -9.91
N LEU A 77 -4.01 2.26 -9.10
CA LEU A 77 -3.06 3.31 -9.41
C LEU A 77 -1.71 2.67 -9.69
N LEU A 78 -1.10 2.99 -10.84
CA LEU A 78 0.30 2.73 -11.10
C LEU A 78 1.14 3.79 -10.37
N LEU A 79 2.16 3.32 -9.66
CA LEU A 79 3.11 4.16 -8.94
C LEU A 79 4.49 4.06 -9.58
N ASP A 80 5.07 5.21 -9.90
CA ASP A 80 6.45 5.36 -10.32
C ASP A 80 7.34 5.49 -9.08
N GLY A 81 8.26 4.54 -8.91
CA GLY A 81 9.20 4.49 -7.80
C GLY A 81 10.64 4.78 -8.21
N PRO A 82 11.56 4.77 -7.23
CA PRO A 82 12.99 4.96 -7.48
C PRO A 82 13.56 3.93 -8.46
N ASP A 83 14.56 4.34 -9.25
CA ASP A 83 15.25 3.49 -10.22
C ASP A 83 14.34 2.85 -11.28
N GLY A 84 13.20 3.48 -11.59
CA GLY A 84 12.22 3.00 -12.56
C GLY A 84 11.37 1.83 -12.07
N ALA A 85 11.38 1.56 -10.75
CA ALA A 85 10.54 0.53 -10.16
C ALA A 85 9.05 0.90 -10.31
N LEU A 86 8.22 -0.09 -10.63
CA LEU A 86 6.77 0.06 -10.68
C LEU A 86 6.13 -0.61 -9.47
N GLY A 87 5.17 0.10 -8.88
CA GLY A 87 4.33 -0.37 -7.78
C GLY A 87 2.87 -0.04 -8.05
N PHE A 88 1.99 -0.48 -7.15
CA PHE A 88 0.56 -0.28 -7.30
C PHE A 88 -0.06 0.20 -5.99
N ALA A 89 -1.12 1.00 -6.09
CA ALA A 89 -2.04 1.22 -5.00
C ALA A 89 -3.46 0.90 -5.44
N CYS A 90 -4.18 0.16 -4.61
CA CYS A 90 -5.59 -0.13 -4.83
C CYS A 90 -6.43 0.58 -3.78
N LEU A 91 -7.51 1.22 -4.22
CA LEU A 91 -8.52 1.80 -3.33
C LEU A 91 -9.90 1.35 -3.81
N ASP A 92 -10.74 0.87 -2.90
CA ASP A 92 -12.12 0.54 -3.25
C ASP A 92 -12.96 1.79 -3.51
N ARG A 93 -14.13 1.60 -4.12
CA ARG A 93 -15.09 2.67 -4.42
C ARG A 93 -15.44 3.53 -3.20
N GLN A 94 -15.54 2.95 -2.01
CA GLN A 94 -15.89 3.70 -0.79
C GLN A 94 -14.78 4.66 -0.38
N ALA A 95 -13.52 4.21 -0.44
CA ALA A 95 -12.36 5.04 -0.20
C ALA A 95 -12.26 6.19 -1.21
N VAL A 96 -12.40 5.89 -2.50
CA VAL A 96 -12.33 6.91 -3.56
C VAL A 96 -13.46 7.93 -3.42
N THR A 97 -14.68 7.49 -3.16
CA THR A 97 -15.84 8.37 -2.96
C THR A 97 -15.63 9.31 -1.77
N ALA A 98 -15.13 8.79 -0.63
CA ALA A 98 -14.84 9.61 0.54
C ALA A 98 -13.81 10.71 0.23
N LEU A 99 -12.77 10.37 -0.54
CA LEU A 99 -11.71 11.31 -0.92
C LEU A 99 -12.21 12.37 -1.90
N VAL A 100 -13.10 12.00 -2.84
CA VAL A 100 -13.75 12.96 -3.73
C VAL A 100 -14.67 13.89 -2.93
N GLU A 101 -15.49 13.35 -2.03
CA GLU A 101 -16.42 14.15 -1.21
C GLU A 101 -15.70 15.14 -0.31
N VAL A 102 -14.66 14.71 0.42
CA VAL A 102 -13.96 15.65 1.31
C VAL A 102 -13.27 16.78 0.54
N GLN A 103 -12.79 16.50 -0.68
CA GLN A 103 -12.13 17.51 -1.51
C GLN A 103 -13.10 18.45 -2.23
N THR A 104 -14.33 18.02 -2.50
CA THR A 104 -15.32 18.80 -3.27
C THR A 104 -16.39 19.44 -2.38
N LEU A 105 -16.76 18.77 -1.28
CA LEU A 105 -17.78 19.20 -0.33
C LEU A 105 -17.21 19.65 1.02
N GLY A 106 -15.96 19.26 1.34
CA GLY A 106 -15.33 19.54 2.63
C GLY A 106 -15.68 18.54 3.74
N PHE A 107 -16.53 17.55 3.46
CA PHE A 107 -16.91 16.50 4.41
C PHE A 107 -17.32 15.22 3.67
N VAL A 108 -17.24 14.08 4.36
CA VAL A 108 -17.68 12.78 3.85
C VAL A 108 -19.15 12.58 4.17
N THR A 109 -19.92 12.03 3.23
CA THR A 109 -21.34 11.69 3.42
C THR A 109 -21.54 10.21 3.72
N ASP A 110 -22.73 9.82 4.18
CA ASP A 110 -23.16 8.43 4.36
C ASP A 110 -24.06 7.93 3.21
N LEU A 111 -24.14 8.69 2.11
CA LEU A 111 -24.93 8.31 0.94
C LEU A 111 -24.30 7.11 0.24
N ALA A 112 -25.12 6.22 -0.30
CA ALA A 112 -24.63 5.14 -1.14
C ALA A 112 -23.82 5.74 -2.32
N PRO A 113 -22.60 5.25 -2.60
CA PRO A 113 -21.88 5.66 -3.80
C PRO A 113 -22.73 5.40 -5.04
N ASP A 114 -22.59 6.26 -6.05
CA ASP A 114 -23.15 5.95 -7.35
C ASP A 114 -22.37 4.82 -8.02
N ASP A 115 -23.00 4.18 -9.01
CA ASP A 115 -22.42 3.08 -9.78
C ASP A 115 -21.69 3.60 -11.04
N ARG A 116 -21.27 4.86 -11.04
CA ARG A 116 -20.55 5.40 -12.19
C ARG A 116 -19.15 4.76 -12.25
N PRO A 117 -18.57 4.57 -13.45
CA PRO A 117 -17.17 4.19 -13.56
C PRO A 117 -16.26 5.22 -12.87
N LEU A 118 -15.26 4.73 -12.12
CA LEU A 118 -14.18 5.58 -11.61
C LEU A 118 -13.34 6.06 -12.79
N THR A 119 -12.84 7.28 -12.68
CA THR A 119 -12.19 8.01 -13.78
C THR A 119 -10.75 8.39 -13.43
N PRO A 120 -9.93 8.78 -14.43
CA PRO A 120 -8.60 9.34 -14.17
C PRO A 120 -8.61 10.57 -13.25
N THR A 121 -9.71 11.33 -13.21
CA THR A 121 -9.87 12.44 -12.26
C THR A 121 -10.00 11.90 -10.83
N ASP A 122 -10.81 10.86 -10.62
CA ASP A 122 -10.94 10.21 -9.31
C ASP A 122 -9.59 9.64 -8.84
N ALA A 123 -8.81 9.07 -9.77
CA ALA A 123 -7.44 8.60 -9.51
C ALA A 123 -6.51 9.73 -9.05
N ALA A 124 -6.52 10.86 -9.76
CA ALA A 124 -5.74 12.03 -9.38
C ALA A 124 -6.16 12.60 -8.01
N MET A 125 -7.44 12.49 -7.65
CA MET A 125 -7.97 12.90 -6.34
C MET A 125 -7.55 11.95 -5.21
N ALA A 126 -7.35 10.65 -5.51
CA ALA A 126 -6.90 9.66 -4.52
C ALA A 126 -5.38 9.64 -4.32
N ALA A 127 -4.61 10.01 -5.35
CA ALA A 127 -3.14 9.98 -5.35
C ALA A 127 -2.49 10.67 -4.13
N PRO A 128 -2.93 11.85 -3.65
CA PRO A 128 -2.28 12.51 -2.51
C PRO A 128 -2.35 11.71 -1.21
N LEU A 129 -3.39 10.89 -1.00
CA LEU A 129 -3.46 10.01 0.17
C LEU A 129 -2.37 8.94 0.09
N VAL A 130 -2.18 8.33 -1.08
CA VAL A 130 -1.21 7.26 -1.32
C VAL A 130 0.22 7.77 -1.20
N GLU A 131 0.56 8.83 -1.94
CA GLU A 131 1.90 9.41 -1.92
C GLU A 131 2.26 9.93 -0.52
N GLY A 132 1.34 10.66 0.11
CA GLY A 132 1.56 11.19 1.44
C GLY A 132 1.67 10.11 2.52
N ALA A 133 0.92 9.00 2.38
CA ALA A 133 1.03 7.89 3.31
C ALA A 133 2.34 7.11 3.12
N LEU A 134 2.79 6.90 1.88
CA LEU A 134 4.07 6.25 1.60
C LEU A 134 5.26 7.06 2.12
N ALA A 135 5.27 8.37 1.86
CA ALA A 135 6.30 9.28 2.38
C ALA A 135 6.36 9.25 3.92
N ARG A 136 5.22 9.42 4.60
CA ARG A 136 5.16 9.38 6.07
C ARG A 136 5.48 8.00 6.64
N LEU A 137 5.11 6.93 5.94
CA LEU A 137 5.46 5.56 6.33
C LEU A 137 6.98 5.40 6.33
N ALA A 138 7.66 5.82 5.27
CA ALA A 138 9.13 5.81 5.22
C ALA A 138 9.74 6.60 6.39
N ASP A 139 9.25 7.82 6.64
CA ASP A 139 9.74 8.66 7.75
C ASP A 139 9.54 8.01 9.13
N TYR A 140 8.38 7.36 9.36
CA TYR A 140 8.09 6.71 10.64
C TYR A 140 8.87 5.41 10.86
N LEU A 141 9.25 4.73 9.78
CA LEU A 141 10.06 3.52 9.83
C LEU A 141 11.54 3.83 10.13
N GLY A 142 12.02 5.02 9.78
CA GLY A 142 13.37 5.49 10.12
C GLY A 142 14.45 4.57 9.54
N ASP A 143 15.24 3.92 10.41
CA ASP A 143 16.35 3.04 10.02
C ASP A 143 15.91 1.62 9.61
N ASP A 144 14.61 1.30 9.66
CA ASP A 144 14.11 0.01 9.16
C ASP A 144 14.39 -0.11 7.65
N PRO A 145 14.92 -1.24 7.14
CA PRO A 145 15.14 -1.44 5.71
C PRO A 145 13.91 -1.15 4.84
N LEU A 146 12.71 -1.36 5.38
CA LEU A 146 11.45 -1.10 4.71
C LEU A 146 11.20 0.39 4.44
N ALA A 147 11.85 1.29 5.19
CA ALA A 147 11.74 2.73 4.98
C ALA A 147 12.20 3.14 3.57
N ALA A 148 13.35 2.59 3.13
CA ALA A 148 13.88 2.85 1.79
C ALA A 148 12.97 2.34 0.68
N GLU A 149 12.18 1.30 0.95
CA GLU A 149 11.24 0.73 -0.01
C GLU A 149 9.91 1.47 -0.06
N ALA A 150 9.49 2.13 1.02
CA ALA A 150 8.30 2.97 1.04
C ALA A 150 8.55 4.41 0.54
N ALA A 151 9.81 4.79 0.30
CA ALA A 151 10.18 6.15 -0.11
C ALA A 151 10.14 6.36 -1.63
N GLY A 152 9.83 7.60 -2.04
CA GLY A 152 10.05 8.06 -3.42
C GLY A 152 9.01 7.62 -4.46
N TRP A 153 7.84 7.15 -4.02
CA TRP A 153 6.74 6.76 -4.90
C TRP A 153 5.88 7.96 -5.30
N ARG A 154 5.49 7.99 -6.57
CA ARG A 154 4.61 9.01 -7.14
C ARG A 154 3.55 8.38 -8.02
N PHE A 155 2.39 9.01 -8.11
CA PHE A 155 1.32 8.59 -9.01
C PHE A 155 1.76 8.77 -10.47
N GLY A 156 1.72 7.67 -11.22
CA GLY A 156 2.01 7.65 -12.65
C GLY A 156 0.72 7.70 -13.48
N ALA A 157 -0.16 6.70 -13.31
CA ALA A 157 -1.38 6.57 -14.09
C ALA A 157 -2.47 5.76 -13.36
N MET A 158 -3.72 5.93 -13.78
CA MET A 158 -4.79 4.96 -13.47
C MET A 158 -4.66 3.76 -14.40
N ILE A 159 -4.80 2.55 -13.85
CA ILE A 159 -4.92 1.32 -14.63
C ILE A 159 -6.40 0.96 -14.75
N ASP A 160 -6.84 0.72 -15.97
CA ASP A 160 -8.24 0.43 -16.32
C ASP A 160 -8.61 -1.05 -16.17
N HIS A 161 -7.63 -1.96 -16.20
CA HIS A 161 -7.86 -3.40 -16.06
C HIS A 161 -6.73 -4.11 -15.26
N PRO A 162 -7.05 -4.98 -14.28
CA PRO A 162 -6.06 -5.67 -13.44
C PRO A 162 -4.96 -6.39 -14.22
N ARG A 163 -5.33 -7.07 -15.31
CA ARG A 163 -4.39 -7.72 -16.24
C ARG A 163 -3.24 -6.82 -16.72
N ILE A 164 -3.48 -5.51 -16.90
CA ILE A 164 -2.39 -4.59 -17.28
C ILE A 164 -1.41 -4.43 -16.12
N ALA A 165 -1.90 -4.24 -14.89
CA ALA A 165 -1.05 -4.17 -13.71
C ALA A 165 -0.24 -5.46 -13.51
N ILE A 166 -0.87 -6.63 -13.69
CA ILE A 166 -0.21 -7.94 -13.61
C ILE A 166 0.92 -8.05 -14.63
N ASN A 167 0.70 -7.61 -15.87
CA ASN A 167 1.74 -7.62 -16.91
C ASN A 167 2.90 -6.65 -16.65
N LEU A 168 2.69 -5.62 -15.84
CA LEU A 168 3.72 -4.66 -15.44
C LEU A 168 4.58 -5.17 -14.27
N MET A 169 4.18 -6.28 -13.62
CA MET A 169 4.96 -6.86 -12.53
C MET A 169 6.25 -7.48 -13.03
N THR A 170 7.39 -7.01 -12.51
CA THR A 170 8.72 -7.53 -12.85
C THR A 170 9.44 -8.19 -11.68
N ALA A 171 9.02 -7.93 -10.44
CA ALA A 171 9.65 -8.51 -9.25
C ALA A 171 9.10 -9.90 -8.95
N ALA A 172 9.95 -10.78 -8.39
CA ALA A 172 9.52 -12.10 -7.95
C ALA A 172 8.68 -12.05 -6.65
N LEU A 173 8.96 -11.05 -5.81
CA LEU A 173 8.27 -10.81 -4.55
C LEU A 173 7.89 -9.34 -4.44
N TYR A 174 6.76 -9.11 -3.79
CA TYR A 174 6.22 -7.80 -3.47
C TYR A 174 5.96 -7.70 -1.98
N ARG A 175 6.16 -6.51 -1.42
CA ARG A 175 5.66 -6.15 -0.11
C ARG A 175 4.31 -5.48 -0.25
N THR A 176 3.36 -5.94 0.55
CA THR A 176 2.02 -5.39 0.58
C THR A 176 1.72 -4.75 1.92
N PHE A 177 0.97 -3.66 1.88
CA PHE A 177 0.47 -2.93 3.04
C PHE A 177 -1.02 -2.74 2.84
N GLU A 178 -1.83 -3.40 3.67
CA GLU A 178 -3.28 -3.35 3.56
C GLU A 178 -3.89 -2.75 4.82
N ALA A 179 -4.96 -1.98 4.68
CA ALA A 179 -5.73 -1.48 5.81
C ALA A 179 -7.19 -1.21 5.41
N ALA A 180 -8.09 -1.45 6.36
CA ALA A 180 -9.46 -0.95 6.31
C ALA A 180 -9.47 0.53 6.73
N LEU A 181 -10.28 1.34 6.06
CA LEU A 181 -10.37 2.79 6.26
C LEU A 181 -11.75 3.14 6.79
N ASP A 182 -11.83 3.68 8.00
CA ASP A 182 -13.01 4.40 8.47
C ASP A 182 -12.80 5.89 8.21
N MET A 183 -13.70 6.51 7.45
CA MET A 183 -13.60 7.89 7.02
C MET A 183 -14.83 8.70 7.44
N GLY A 184 -14.56 9.91 7.94
CA GLY A 184 -15.61 10.84 8.33
C GLY A 184 -16.35 10.43 9.61
N GLY A 185 -15.71 9.66 10.50
CA GLY A 185 -16.31 9.20 11.75
C GLY A 185 -17.35 8.09 11.54
N GLY A 186 -17.03 7.12 10.70
CA GLY A 186 -17.84 5.94 10.42
C GLY A 186 -18.80 6.10 9.25
N ARG A 187 -18.77 7.22 8.53
CA ARG A 187 -19.68 7.49 7.41
C ARG A 187 -19.39 6.64 6.18
N ARG A 188 -18.11 6.37 5.91
CA ARG A 188 -17.67 5.44 4.87
C ARG A 188 -16.62 4.49 5.41
N MET A 189 -16.78 3.22 5.04
CA MET A 189 -15.82 2.15 5.30
C MET A 189 -15.26 1.70 3.95
N GLY A 190 -13.95 1.87 3.75
CA GLY A 190 -13.26 1.45 2.53
C GLY A 190 -12.01 0.64 2.82
N GLN A 191 -11.23 0.36 1.79
CA GLN A 191 -9.99 -0.41 1.86
C GLN A 191 -8.90 0.26 1.03
N VAL A 192 -7.66 0.08 1.47
CA VAL A 192 -6.46 0.42 0.69
C VAL A 192 -5.47 -0.73 0.72
N ALA A 193 -4.83 -0.97 -0.42
CA ALA A 193 -3.66 -1.83 -0.53
C ALA A 193 -2.54 -1.08 -1.25
N LEU A 194 -1.33 -1.10 -0.71
CA LEU A 194 -0.11 -0.61 -1.35
C LEU A 194 0.76 -1.82 -1.68
N VAL A 195 1.23 -1.93 -2.91
CA VAL A 195 1.96 -3.09 -3.43
C VAL A 195 3.27 -2.60 -4.04
N LEU A 196 4.37 -2.84 -3.35
CA LEU A 196 5.70 -2.34 -3.72
C LEU A 196 6.62 -3.54 -4.01
N PRO A 197 7.43 -3.52 -5.07
CA PRO A 197 8.36 -4.61 -5.37
C PRO A 197 9.37 -4.77 -4.24
N ASP A 198 9.68 -6.01 -3.85
CA ASP A 198 10.75 -6.29 -2.88
C ASP A 198 12.10 -6.02 -3.55
N ARG A 199 12.69 -4.86 -3.24
CA ARG A 199 13.93 -4.41 -3.87
C ARG A 199 15.17 -5.10 -3.29
N ALA A 200 15.07 -5.77 -2.14
CA ALA A 200 16.20 -6.49 -1.54
C ALA A 200 16.57 -7.75 -2.35
N ALA A 201 15.59 -8.33 -3.05
CA ALA A 201 15.80 -9.48 -3.94
C ALA A 201 16.37 -9.11 -5.32
N ALA A 202 16.39 -7.81 -5.68
CA ALA A 202 16.74 -7.34 -7.02
C ALA A 202 18.23 -7.02 -7.22
N ARG A 203 19.11 -7.25 -6.23
CA ARG A 203 20.56 -7.12 -6.44
C ARG A 203 21.10 -8.40 -7.08
N PRO A 204 21.49 -8.39 -8.38
CA PRO A 204 22.39 -9.42 -8.87
C PRO A 204 23.74 -9.22 -8.16
N ASP A 205 24.38 -10.32 -7.78
CA ASP A 205 25.77 -10.30 -7.32
C ASP A 205 26.64 -9.63 -8.42
N PRO A 206 27.55 -8.69 -8.08
CA PRO A 206 28.48 -8.11 -9.05
C PRO A 206 29.40 -9.15 -9.72
#